data_AF-W6RTY0-F1
#
_entry.id   AF-W6RTY0-F1
#
_cell.length_a   1.000
_cell.length_b   1.000
_cell.length_c   1.000
_cell.angle_alpha   90.00
_cell.angle_beta   90.00
_cell.angle_gamma   90.00
#
_symmetry.space_group_name_H-M   'P 1'
#
loop_
_entity.id
_entity.type
_entity.pdbx_description
1 polymer ?
#
loop_
_entity_poly.entity_id
_entity_poly.type
_entity_poly.pdbx_seq_one_letter_code
_entity_poly.pdbx_strand_id
1 'polypeptide(L)' 'MTRKALAELVGVRPNTIGDLYHERVKRIDLDLLNNICRVLGCDLTDLLEYQPDNKEEK' A
#
# COMPACT_ATOMS: atom_id res chain seq x y z
N MET A 1 12.11 -5.86 5.82
CA MET A 1 12.31 -5.50 4.39
C MET A 1 12.41 -3.98 4.28
N THR A 2 13.19 -3.44 3.33
CA THR A 2 13.23 -1.98 3.08
C THR A 2 12.20 -1.58 2.02
N ARG A 3 11.74 -0.31 2.02
CA ARG A 3 10.80 0.20 0.99
C ARG A 3 11.32 0.04 -0.44
N LYS A 4 12.64 0.21 -0.62
CA LYS A 4 13.30 -0.01 -1.92
C LYS A 4 13.19 -1.47 -2.36
N ALA A 5 13.52 -2.41 -1.46
CA ALA A 5 13.44 -3.84 -1.76
C ALA A 5 11.98 -4.27 -2.06
N LEU A 6 11.00 -3.74 -1.32
CA LEU A 6 9.59 -3.99 -1.60
C LEU A 6 9.20 -3.49 -3.00
N ALA A 7 9.61 -2.27 -3.37
CA ALA A 7 9.30 -1.71 -4.68
C ALA A 7 9.87 -2.55 -5.83
N GLU A 8 11.10 -3.05 -5.68
CA GLU A 8 11.74 -3.95 -6.63
C GLU A 8 11.00 -5.28 -6.78
N LEU A 9 10.61 -5.90 -5.66
CA LEU A 9 9.87 -7.18 -5.67
C LEU A 9 8.45 -7.05 -6.25
N VAL A 10 7.79 -5.93 -5.97
CA VAL A 10 6.42 -5.63 -6.45
C VAL A 10 6.43 -5.15 -7.91
N GLY A 11 7.56 -4.69 -8.42
CA GLY A 11 7.72 -4.21 -9.80
C GLY A 11 7.27 -2.76 -10.01
N VAL A 12 7.41 -1.90 -8.99
CA VAL A 12 7.05 -0.47 -9.06
C VAL A 12 8.23 0.44 -8.73
N ARG A 13 8.07 1.74 -9.00
CA ARG A 13 9.07 2.74 -8.61
C ARG A 13 9.14 2.86 -7.09
N PRO A 14 10.33 3.05 -6.47
CA PRO A 14 10.45 3.24 -5.03
C PRO A 14 9.56 4.35 -4.47
N ASN A 15 9.34 5.42 -5.24
CA ASN A 15 8.46 6.53 -4.85
C ASN A 15 7.01 6.08 -4.68
N THR A 16 6.52 5.11 -5.48
CA THR A 16 5.15 4.59 -5.34
C THR A 16 4.94 3.93 -3.98
N ILE A 17 5.88 3.10 -3.54
CA ILE A 17 5.85 2.52 -2.18
C ILE A 17 6.02 3.60 -1.11
N GLY A 18 6.84 4.62 -1.38
CA GLY A 18 7.01 5.78 -0.51
C GLY A 18 5.71 6.57 -0.31
N ASP A 19 4.98 6.84 -1.38
CA ASP A 19 3.71 7.56 -1.34
C ASP A 19 2.63 6.74 -0.63
N LEU A 20 2.59 5.42 -0.84
CA LEU A 20 1.70 4.52 -0.10
C LEU A 20 1.98 4.56 1.39
N TYR A 21 3.25 4.44 1.77
CA TYR A 21 3.67 4.49 3.17
C TYR A 21 3.33 5.81 3.87
N HIS A 22 3.29 6.91 3.11
CA HIS A 22 2.94 8.24 3.63
C HIS A 22 1.48 8.63 3.37
N GLU A 23 0.64 7.68 2.94
CA GLU A 23 -0.80 7.88 2.67
C GLU A 23 -1.07 9.04 1.69
N ARG A 24 -0.14 9.30 0.77
CA ARG A 24 -0.26 10.37 -0.24
C ARG A 24 -0.95 9.91 -1.53
N VAL A 25 -1.26 8.62 -1.61
CA VAL A 25 -1.84 8.01 -2.80
C VAL A 25 -3.33 8.27 -2.85
N LYS A 26 -3.79 8.89 -3.95
CA LYS A 26 -5.22 9.11 -4.23
C LYS A 26 -5.86 7.99 -5.05
N ARG A 27 -5.04 7.20 -5.74
CA ARG A 27 -5.45 6.11 -6.64
C ARG A 27 -4.39 5.03 -6.58
N ILE A 28 -4.82 3.79 -6.35
CA ILE A 28 -3.98 2.62 -6.42
C ILE A 28 -4.54 1.64 -7.44
N ASP A 29 -3.64 0.99 -8.16
CA ASP A 29 -3.98 -0.07 -9.11
C ASP A 29 -4.20 -1.41 -8.38
N LEU A 30 -5.16 -2.22 -8.84
CA LEU A 30 -5.49 -3.49 -8.19
C LEU A 30 -4.37 -4.53 -8.33
N ASP A 31 -3.62 -4.53 -9.44
CA ASP A 31 -2.49 -5.44 -9.62
C ASP A 31 -1.36 -5.08 -8.65
N LEU A 32 -1.17 -3.79 -8.37
CA LEU A 32 -0.23 -3.33 -7.34
C LEU A 32 -0.62 -3.86 -5.94
N LEU A 33 -1.89 -3.73 -5.54
CA LEU A 33 -2.37 -4.29 -4.26
C LEU A 33 -2.15 -5.80 -4.20
N ASN A 34 -2.54 -6.54 -5.24
CA ASN A 34 -2.33 -7.98 -5.33
C ASN A 34 -0.85 -8.37 -5.23
N ASN A 35 0.04 -7.65 -5.91
CA ASN A 35 1.47 -7.93 -5.85
C ASN A 35 2.06 -7.64 -4.47
N ILE A 36 1.60 -6.59 -3.78
CA ILE A 36 1.99 -6.31 -2.39
C ILE A 36 1.55 -7.46 -1.48
N CYS A 37 0.29 -7.90 -1.56
CA CYS A 37 -0.23 -9.03 -0.80
C CYS A 37 0.60 -10.30 -1.04
N ARG A 38 0.93 -10.62 -2.31
CA ARG A 38 1.74 -11.79 -2.65
C ARG A 38 3.17 -11.73 -2.13
N VAL A 39 3.81 -10.56 -2.18
CA VAL A 39 5.20 -10.37 -1.72
C VAL A 39 5.28 -10.40 -0.19
N LEU A 40 4.29 -9.82 0.50
CA LEU A 40 4.24 -9.77 1.96
C LEU A 40 3.62 -11.02 2.59
N GLY A 41 2.87 -11.81 1.81
CA GLY A 41 2.09 -12.93 2.33
C GLY A 41 0.97 -12.47 3.26
N CYS A 42 0.32 -11.35 2.93
CA CYS A 42 -0.73 -10.73 3.75
C CYS A 42 -2.07 -10.66 3.01
N ASP A 43 -3.15 -10.46 3.75
CA ASP A 43 -4.48 -10.24 3.21
C ASP A 43 -4.68 -8.76 2.83
N LEU A 44 -5.68 -8.49 1.99
CA LEU A 44 -5.99 -7.13 1.55
C LEU A 44 -6.42 -6.24 2.73
N THR A 45 -7.09 -6.82 3.73
CA THR A 45 -7.54 -6.13 4.96
C THR A 45 -6.38 -5.72 5.86
N ASP A 46 -5.19 -6.29 5.68
CA ASP A 46 -3.97 -5.83 6.38
C ASP A 46 -3.42 -4.54 5.77
N LEU A 47 -3.84 -4.19 4.54
CA LEU A 47 -3.39 -3.01 3.79
C LEU A 47 -4.43 -1.89 3.74
N LEU A 48 -5.71 -2.24 3.67
CA LEU A 48 -6.81 -1.29 3.48
C LEU A 48 -7.87 -1.45 4.57
N GLU A 49 -8.19 -0.33 5.21
CA GLU A 49 -9.30 -0.21 6.14
C GLU A 49 -10.30 0.85 5.63
N TYR A 50 -11.60 0.55 5.76
CA TYR A 50 -12.63 1.55 5.52
C TYR A 50 -12.74 2.51 6.70
N GLN A 51 -12.43 3.78 6.47
CA GLN A 51 -12.66 4.85 7.45
C GLN A 51 -13.76 5.79 6.94
N PRO A 52 -14.89 5.92 7.66
CA PRO A 52 -15.94 6.86 7.27
C PRO A 52 -15.48 8.31 7.49
N ASP A 53 -15.84 9.20 6.56
CA ASP A 53 -15.42 10.62 6.53
C ASP A 53 -15.76 11.42 7.79
N ASN A 54 -16.72 10.95 8.60
CA ASN A 54 -17.25 11.65 9.78
C ASN A 54 -16.71 11.14 11.12
N LYS A 55 -15.67 10.30 11.14
CA LYS A 55 -14.99 9.98 12.40
C LYS A 55 -14.00 11.11 12.71
N GLU A 56 -14.41 12.02 13.59
CA GLU A 56 -13.50 12.87 14.35
C GLU A 56 -12.39 11.97 14.92
N GLU A 57 -11.14 12.27 14.59
CA GLU A 57 -9.98 11.72 15.29
C GLU A 57 -10.13 12.06 16.77
N LYS A 58 -10.35 11.04 17.60
CA LYS A 58 -10.27 11.15 19.06
C LYS A 58 -8.86 10.85 19.54
#